data_AF-A0A1W9Z1M8-F1
#
_entry.id   AF-A0A1W9Z1M8-F1
#
_cell.length_a   1.000
_cell.length_b   1.000
_cell.length_c   1.000
_cell.angle_alpha   90.00
_cell.angle_beta   90.00
_cell.angle_gamma   90.00
#
_symmetry.space_group_name_H-M   'P 1'
#
loop_
_entity.id
_entity.type
_entity.pdbx_description
1 polymer ?
#
loop_
_entity_poly.entity_id
_entity_poly.type
_entity_poly.pdbx_seq_one_letter_code
_entity_poly.pdbx_strand_id
1 'polypeptide(L)'
;VPKNLPDNTSVNHLAIHTEDHPLEYATFEGAIPSGEYGAGKVIIWDSGTYDTEKFHDDPHTGEVIVNLHGGRISGRYALIRTNGDRWLAHRLKNQKDQKVFEFDNLAPMLATHGTVAGLKASQWAFEGKWDGYRLLVEADHGAVRLRSRSGRDVTAEYPQLRALAEDLADHHVVLDGEA
;
A
#
# COMPACT_ATOMS: atom_id res chain seq x y z
N VAL A 1 9.50 9.26 10.74
CA VAL A 1 9.60 9.73 9.33
C VAL A 1 8.47 10.75 9.08
N PRO A 2 8.73 12.06 8.98
CA PRO A 2 7.67 13.08 9.01
C PRO A 2 6.62 12.98 7.89
N LYS A 3 7.00 12.43 6.74
CA LYS A 3 6.11 12.23 5.58
C LYS A 3 5.84 10.74 5.27
N ASN A 4 5.99 9.87 6.28
CA ASN A 4 5.96 8.41 6.12
C ASN A 4 7.06 7.87 5.17
N LEU A 5 7.17 6.55 4.95
CA LEU A 5 8.07 5.98 3.94
C LEU A 5 7.55 6.28 2.52
N PRO A 6 8.43 6.44 1.52
CA PRO A 6 8.01 6.75 0.16
C PRO A 6 7.30 5.54 -0.46
N ASP A 7 6.16 5.77 -1.09
CA ASP A 7 5.40 4.73 -1.79
C ASP A 7 6.00 4.37 -3.16
N ASN A 8 6.90 5.17 -3.71
CA ASN A 8 7.51 4.94 -5.01
C ASN A 8 9.01 5.27 -5.00
N THR A 9 9.69 4.92 -6.10
CA THR A 9 11.15 5.05 -6.21
C THR A 9 11.62 6.44 -6.68
N SER A 10 10.70 7.35 -6.99
CA SER A 10 11.02 8.67 -7.55
C SER A 10 11.22 9.74 -6.49
N VAL A 11 10.79 9.47 -5.25
CA VAL A 11 10.84 10.42 -4.14
C VAL A 11 11.60 9.82 -2.97
N ASN A 12 12.42 10.65 -2.33
CA ASN A 12 13.09 10.32 -1.07
C ASN A 12 12.41 11.05 0.07
N HIS A 13 12.15 10.35 1.17
CA HIS A 13 11.61 10.97 2.38
C HIS A 13 12.69 11.10 3.45
N LEU A 14 12.66 12.21 4.17
CA LEU A 14 13.53 12.42 5.33
C LEU A 14 13.13 11.48 6.46
N ALA A 15 14.08 10.70 6.97
CA ALA A 15 13.96 9.95 8.21
C ALA A 15 14.92 10.57 9.23
N ILE A 16 14.45 10.82 10.44
CA ILE A 16 15.29 11.29 11.55
C ILE A 16 15.48 10.11 12.49
N HIS A 17 16.74 9.79 12.77
CA HIS A 17 17.10 8.75 13.73
C HIS A 17 16.73 9.21 15.13
N THR A 18 15.99 8.36 15.84
CA THR A 18 15.58 8.59 17.24
C THR A 18 16.26 7.58 18.15
N GLU A 19 16.02 7.66 19.45
CA GLU A 19 16.54 6.68 20.41
C GLU A 19 15.98 5.27 20.17
N ASP A 20 16.72 4.27 20.61
CA ASP A 20 16.27 2.87 20.61
C ASP A 20 15.08 2.70 21.54
N HIS A 21 14.13 1.85 21.14
CA HIS A 21 12.96 1.51 21.94
C HIS A 21 12.95 0.02 22.29
N PRO A 22 12.45 -0.37 23.47
CA PRO A 22 12.32 -1.78 23.82
C PRO A 22 11.28 -2.46 22.92
N LEU A 23 11.46 -3.76 22.67
CA LEU A 23 10.59 -4.51 21.74
C LEU A 23 9.10 -4.48 22.13
N GLU A 24 8.78 -4.38 23.42
CA GLU A 24 7.39 -4.26 23.90
C GLU A 24 6.68 -3.00 23.37
N TYR A 25 7.44 -1.94 23.08
CA TYR A 25 6.93 -0.69 22.53
C TYR A 25 6.37 -0.85 21.12
N ALA A 26 6.75 -1.91 20.40
CA ALA A 26 6.19 -2.22 19.07
C ALA A 26 4.67 -2.47 19.10
N THR A 27 4.11 -2.77 20.28
CA THR A 27 2.66 -3.00 20.48
C THR A 27 1.98 -1.92 21.32
N PHE A 28 2.67 -0.81 21.61
CA PHE A 28 2.13 0.26 22.45
C PHE A 28 1.22 1.22 21.66
N GLU A 29 0.02 1.46 22.20
CA GLU A 29 -0.86 2.56 21.80
C GLU A 29 -1.31 3.33 23.04
N GLY A 30 -1.40 4.65 22.95
CA GLY A 30 -1.76 5.45 24.11
C GLY A 30 -1.50 6.94 23.95
N ALA A 31 -1.54 7.66 25.07
CA ALA A 31 -1.18 9.07 25.14
C ALA A 31 0.10 9.24 25.95
N ILE A 32 1.09 9.92 25.38
CA ILE A 32 2.32 10.31 26.06
C ILE A 32 2.10 11.71 26.67
N PRO A 33 2.35 11.90 27.98
CA PRO A 33 2.17 13.19 28.65
C PRO A 33 2.92 14.35 27.98
N SER A 34 2.37 15.55 28.10
CA SER A 34 3.06 16.76 27.64
C SER A 34 4.34 16.99 28.44
N GLY A 35 5.43 17.37 27.76
CA GLY A 35 6.75 17.58 28.37
C GLY A 35 7.69 16.38 28.24
N GLU A 36 7.16 15.19 27.95
CA GLU A 36 7.96 13.99 27.65
C GLU A 36 8.32 13.92 26.15
N TYR A 37 9.41 13.22 25.83
CA TYR A 37 9.79 12.96 24.44
C TYR A 37 8.72 12.10 23.76
N GLY A 38 8.25 12.52 22.59
CA GLY A 38 7.15 11.85 21.89
C GLY A 38 5.74 12.23 22.38
N ALA A 39 5.59 13.27 23.21
CA ALA A 39 4.30 13.75 23.69
C ALA A 39 3.22 13.83 22.59
N GLY A 40 2.05 13.26 22.89
CA GLY A 40 0.95 13.16 21.94
C GLY A 40 0.27 11.80 21.95
N LYS A 41 -0.64 11.60 21.00
CA LYS A 41 -1.32 10.31 20.80
C LYS A 41 -0.47 9.41 19.92
N VAL A 42 -0.17 8.22 20.41
CA VAL A 42 0.53 7.15 19.68
C VAL A 42 -0.47 6.08 19.28
N ILE A 43 -0.44 5.71 18.00
CA ILE A 43 -1.21 4.61 17.42
C ILE A 43 -0.27 3.73 16.59
N ILE A 44 -0.57 2.44 16.50
CA ILE A 44 0.11 1.53 15.58
C ILE A 44 -0.51 1.75 14.21
N TRP A 45 0.16 2.56 13.38
CA TRP A 45 -0.33 2.85 12.04
C TRP A 45 -0.15 1.64 11.10
N ASP A 46 0.95 0.89 11.25
CA ASP A 46 1.21 -0.36 10.55
C ASP A 46 2.07 -1.29 11.41
N SER A 47 2.02 -2.59 11.15
CA SER A 47 2.79 -3.62 11.85
C SER A 47 3.09 -4.79 10.92
N GLY A 48 4.20 -5.48 11.14
CA GLY A 48 4.58 -6.63 10.32
C GLY A 48 5.96 -7.16 10.65
N THR A 49 6.56 -7.85 9.70
CA THR A 49 7.93 -8.35 9.77
C THR A 49 8.81 -7.70 8.70
N TYR A 50 10.10 -7.98 8.71
CA TYR A 50 11.00 -7.57 7.64
C TYR A 50 12.09 -8.61 7.43
N ASP A 51 12.58 -8.70 6.19
CA ASP A 51 13.85 -9.37 5.88
C ASP A 51 14.97 -8.32 5.83
N THR A 52 16.12 -8.66 6.40
CA THR A 52 17.31 -7.78 6.37
C THR A 52 18.20 -8.18 5.21
N GLU A 53 18.51 -7.24 4.32
CA GLU A 53 19.51 -7.43 3.27
C GLU A 53 20.85 -6.82 3.67
N LYS A 54 20.80 -5.65 4.29
CA LYS A 54 21.97 -4.95 4.81
C LYS A 54 21.58 -4.21 6.09
N PHE A 55 22.41 -4.33 7.11
CA PHE A 55 22.25 -3.55 8.33
C PHE A 55 23.62 -2.99 8.73
N HIS A 56 23.94 -1.82 8.19
CA HIS A 56 25.18 -1.11 8.49
C HIS A 56 24.82 0.20 9.16
N ASP A 57 24.76 0.22 10.49
CA ASP A 57 24.48 1.44 11.23
C ASP A 57 25.78 2.08 11.73
N ASP A 58 26.51 2.67 10.79
CA ASP A 58 27.70 3.46 11.10
C ASP A 58 27.33 4.94 11.32
N PRO A 59 27.90 5.61 12.35
CA PRO A 59 27.62 7.02 12.64
C PRO A 59 27.96 7.99 11.50
N HIS A 60 28.84 7.61 10.56
CA HIS A 60 29.29 8.45 9.45
C HIS A 60 28.78 7.98 8.09
N THR A 61 28.53 6.68 7.91
CA THR A 61 28.25 6.03 6.61
C THR A 61 27.12 5.01 6.67
N GLY A 62 26.16 5.21 7.58
CA GLY A 62 25.05 4.29 7.79
C GLY A 62 24.24 3.99 6.53
N GLU A 63 23.95 2.71 6.28
CA GLU A 63 23.09 2.21 5.23
C GLU A 63 22.37 0.93 5.69
N VAL A 64 21.04 0.97 5.70
CA VAL A 64 20.19 -0.17 6.04
C VAL A 64 19.28 -0.47 4.85
N ILE A 65 19.25 -1.73 4.42
CA ILE A 65 18.39 -2.21 3.35
C ILE A 65 17.54 -3.36 3.89
N VAL A 66 16.23 -3.18 3.84
CA VAL A 66 15.25 -4.14 4.35
C VAL A 66 14.11 -4.33 3.35
N ASN A 67 13.53 -5.52 3.35
CA ASN A 67 12.25 -5.78 2.69
C ASN A 67 11.16 -5.86 3.75
N LEU A 68 10.24 -4.90 3.75
CA LEU A 68 9.17 -4.80 4.74
C LEU A 68 7.96 -5.65 4.34
N HIS A 69 7.34 -6.29 5.32
CA HIS A 69 6.13 -7.12 5.19
C HIS A 69 5.07 -6.65 6.19
N GLY A 70 4.58 -5.41 6.01
CA GLY A 70 3.51 -4.81 6.79
C GLY A 70 2.12 -4.99 6.16
N GLY A 71 1.08 -4.60 6.90
CA GLY A 71 -0.30 -4.57 6.41
C GLY A 71 -0.58 -3.38 5.51
N ARG A 72 0.17 -2.28 5.66
CA ARG A 72 0.05 -1.08 4.81
C ARG A 72 1.28 -0.84 3.95
N ILE A 73 2.48 -1.04 4.51
CA ILE A 73 3.76 -0.86 3.82
C ILE A 73 4.39 -2.22 3.55
N SER A 74 4.69 -2.47 2.28
CA SER A 74 5.50 -3.61 1.87
C SER A 74 6.48 -3.23 0.77
N GLY A 75 7.58 -3.97 0.67
CA GLY A 75 8.61 -3.81 -0.37
C GLY A 75 9.98 -3.43 0.17
N ARG A 76 10.96 -3.29 -0.73
CA ARG A 76 12.35 -2.98 -0.37
C ARG A 76 12.59 -1.51 -0.17
N TYR A 77 13.25 -1.18 0.93
CA TYR A 77 13.63 0.18 1.30
C TYR A 77 15.10 0.25 1.65
N ALA A 78 15.76 1.32 1.19
CA ALA A 78 17.05 1.75 1.68
C ALA A 78 16.86 2.96 2.61
N LEU A 79 17.46 2.88 3.79
CA LEU A 79 17.71 4.01 4.67
C LEU A 79 19.20 4.36 4.51
N ILE A 80 19.51 5.60 4.12
CA ILE A 80 20.88 6.06 3.89
C ILE A 80 21.17 7.26 4.78
N ARG A 81 22.19 7.17 5.65
CA ARG A 81 22.60 8.27 6.53
C ARG A 81 23.25 9.36 5.68
N THR A 82 22.81 10.59 5.88
CA THR A 82 23.31 11.76 5.13
C THR A 82 24.15 12.68 5.99
N ASN A 83 23.73 12.94 7.23
CA ASN A 83 24.48 13.76 8.18
C ASN A 83 23.92 13.58 9.60
N GLY A 84 24.76 13.19 10.55
CA GLY A 84 24.34 13.01 11.95
C GLY A 84 23.13 12.08 12.04
N ASP A 85 22.04 12.55 12.64
CA ASP A 85 20.76 11.86 12.80
C ASP A 85 19.87 11.85 11.53
N ARG A 86 20.29 12.52 10.45
CA ARG A 86 19.49 12.64 9.23
C ARG A 86 19.74 11.49 8.27
N TRP A 87 18.68 10.77 7.96
CA TRP A 87 18.63 9.68 7.00
C TRP A 87 17.67 10.01 5.86
N LEU A 88 17.91 9.39 4.70
CA LEU A 88 16.96 9.37 3.59
C LEU A 88 16.38 7.97 3.48
N ALA A 89 15.06 7.89 3.48
CA ALA A 89 14.33 6.69 3.09
C ALA A 89 14.06 6.73 1.59
N HIS A 90 14.42 5.66 0.90
CA HIS A 90 14.24 5.48 -0.53
C HIS A 90 13.63 4.10 -0.77
N ARG A 91 12.53 4.03 -1.51
CA ARG A 91 11.98 2.75 -1.96
C ARG A 91 12.83 2.24 -3.11
N LEU A 92 13.40 1.05 -2.95
CA LEU A 92 14.18 0.40 -3.98
C LEU A 92 13.24 -0.31 -4.96
N LYS A 93 13.66 -0.37 -6.22
CA LYS A 93 13.07 -1.33 -7.17
C LYS A 93 13.43 -2.73 -6.67
N ASN A 94 12.49 -3.66 -6.54
CA ASN A 94 12.92 -5.03 -6.23
C ASN A 94 13.66 -5.59 -7.44
N GLN A 95 14.76 -6.29 -7.18
CA GLN A 95 15.66 -6.77 -8.24
C GLN A 95 15.00 -7.81 -9.17
N LYS A 96 13.76 -8.24 -8.86
CA LYS A 96 12.86 -9.05 -9.70
C LYS A 96 11.36 -8.71 -9.64
N ASP A 97 10.89 -7.73 -8.87
CA ASP A 97 9.45 -7.54 -8.59
C ASP A 97 9.11 -6.05 -8.36
N GLN A 98 8.00 -5.53 -8.83
CA GLN A 98 6.73 -5.81 -8.20
C GLN A 98 5.69 -6.10 -9.26
N LYS A 99 5.43 -7.39 -9.50
CA LYS A 99 4.10 -7.81 -9.93
C LYS A 99 3.17 -7.68 -8.72
N VAL A 100 2.57 -6.51 -8.52
CA VAL A 100 1.56 -6.32 -7.45
C VAL A 100 0.36 -7.24 -7.72
N PHE A 101 0.07 -7.46 -9.00
CA PHE A 101 -0.74 -8.53 -9.57
C PHE A 101 -0.49 -8.46 -11.07
N GLU A 102 -0.58 -9.58 -11.78
CA GLU A 102 -0.60 -9.54 -13.25
C GLU A 102 -2.01 -9.17 -13.66
N PHE A 103 -2.31 -7.88 -13.87
CA PHE A 103 -3.65 -7.44 -14.25
C PHE A 103 -4.18 -8.21 -15.46
N ASP A 104 -3.29 -8.58 -16.39
CA ASP A 104 -3.66 -9.34 -17.56
C ASP A 104 -4.11 -10.79 -17.28
N ASN A 105 -3.79 -11.32 -16.10
CA ASN A 105 -4.16 -12.65 -15.65
C ASN A 105 -5.31 -12.63 -14.63
N LEU A 106 -5.81 -11.46 -14.22
CA LEU A 106 -6.94 -11.37 -13.32
C LEU A 106 -8.25 -11.70 -14.06
N ALA A 107 -9.11 -12.46 -13.38
CA ALA A 107 -10.46 -12.76 -13.80
C ALA A 107 -11.45 -12.05 -12.87
N PRO A 108 -12.57 -11.51 -13.39
CA PRO A 108 -13.57 -10.87 -12.57
C PRO A 108 -14.26 -11.90 -11.65
N MET A 109 -14.69 -11.44 -10.48
CA MET A 109 -15.56 -12.17 -9.58
C MET A 109 -16.94 -12.33 -10.22
N LEU A 110 -17.36 -13.57 -10.44
CA LEU A 110 -18.65 -13.90 -11.01
C LEU A 110 -19.59 -14.43 -9.92
N ALA A 111 -20.79 -13.87 -9.87
CA ALA A 111 -21.83 -14.39 -9.00
C ALA A 111 -22.21 -15.83 -9.42
N THR A 112 -22.45 -16.67 -8.42
CA THR A 112 -22.99 -18.02 -8.59
C THR A 112 -24.32 -18.13 -7.85
N HIS A 113 -25.17 -19.07 -8.27
CA HIS A 113 -26.43 -19.30 -7.56
C HIS A 113 -26.17 -19.87 -6.16
N GLY A 114 -26.86 -19.34 -5.16
CA GLY A 114 -26.75 -19.76 -3.78
C GLY A 114 -28.01 -19.43 -2.98
N THR A 115 -28.10 -19.98 -1.76
CA THR A 115 -29.20 -19.68 -0.82
C THR A 115 -28.76 -18.68 0.24
N VAL A 116 -29.65 -17.74 0.56
CA VAL A 116 -29.43 -16.76 1.62
C VAL A 116 -29.91 -17.23 2.99
N ALA A 117 -30.52 -18.42 3.08
CA ALA A 117 -31.20 -18.90 4.29
C ALA A 117 -30.30 -19.00 5.54
N GLY A 118 -28.99 -19.14 5.36
CA GLY A 118 -28.01 -19.21 6.45
C GLY A 118 -27.25 -17.91 6.73
N LEU A 119 -27.53 -16.83 6.00
CA LEU A 119 -26.77 -15.59 6.09
C LEU A 119 -27.35 -14.69 7.19
N LYS A 120 -26.49 -14.22 8.11
CA LYS A 120 -26.90 -13.32 9.20
C LYS A 120 -26.70 -11.87 8.77
N ALA A 121 -27.70 -11.01 8.99
CA ALA A 121 -27.66 -9.60 8.63
C ALA A 121 -26.51 -8.82 9.31
N SER A 122 -26.02 -9.27 10.47
CA SER A 122 -24.87 -8.65 11.15
C SER A 122 -23.52 -8.96 10.49
N GLN A 123 -23.47 -9.89 9.53
CA GLN A 123 -22.25 -10.35 8.88
C GLN A 123 -22.22 -10.06 7.37
N TRP A 124 -23.38 -9.76 6.77
CA TRP A 124 -23.54 -9.65 5.33
C TRP A 124 -24.25 -8.36 4.95
N ALA A 125 -23.70 -7.69 3.94
CA ALA A 125 -24.41 -6.68 3.18
C ALA A 125 -24.90 -7.29 1.85
N PHE A 126 -26.05 -6.84 1.37
CA PHE A 126 -26.61 -7.26 0.09
C PHE A 126 -26.65 -6.06 -0.85
N GLU A 127 -26.18 -6.27 -2.07
CA GLU A 127 -26.25 -5.29 -3.15
C GLU A 127 -27.18 -5.82 -4.25
N GLY A 128 -27.89 -4.92 -4.92
CA GLY A 128 -28.66 -5.28 -6.11
C GLY A 128 -27.73 -5.79 -7.21
N LYS A 129 -28.11 -6.87 -7.87
CA LYS A 129 -27.43 -7.28 -9.10
C LYS A 129 -27.74 -6.25 -10.18
N TRP A 130 -26.71 -5.56 -10.65
CA TRP A 130 -26.75 -4.81 -11.89
C TRP A 130 -26.65 -5.79 -13.08
N ASP A 131 -27.15 -5.40 -14.25
CA ASP A 131 -27.08 -6.23 -15.47
C ASP A 131 -26.38 -5.46 -16.58
N GLY A 132 -25.18 -4.98 -16.26
CA GLY A 132 -24.33 -4.19 -17.13
C GLY A 132 -23.16 -4.98 -17.70
N TYR A 133 -22.17 -4.24 -18.21
CA TYR A 133 -20.94 -4.83 -18.72
C TYR A 133 -19.94 -5.00 -17.58
N ARG A 134 -19.54 -6.25 -17.30
CA ARG A 134 -18.49 -6.54 -16.31
C ARG A 134 -17.13 -6.04 -16.79
N LEU A 135 -16.49 -5.20 -15.99
CA LEU A 135 -15.20 -4.59 -16.25
C LEU A 135 -14.24 -4.80 -15.08
N LEU A 136 -12.99 -5.10 -15.42
CA LEU A 136 -11.85 -4.87 -14.54
C LEU A 136 -11.20 -3.54 -14.93
N VAL A 137 -10.96 -2.68 -13.95
CA VAL A 137 -10.30 -1.38 -14.12
C VAL A 137 -9.03 -1.41 -13.28
N GLU A 138 -7.88 -1.35 -13.93
CA GLU A 138 -6.61 -1.02 -13.28
C GLU A 138 -6.46 0.50 -13.26
N ALA A 139 -6.40 1.07 -12.07
CA ALA A 139 -5.97 2.45 -11.86
C ALA A 139 -4.57 2.40 -11.25
N ASP A 140 -3.60 3.02 -11.93
CA ASP A 140 -2.19 3.05 -11.53
C ASP A 140 -1.67 4.47 -11.68
N HIS A 141 -1.58 5.20 -10.57
CA HIS A 141 -0.96 6.51 -10.44
C HIS A 141 -1.31 7.51 -11.57
N GLY A 142 -2.61 7.74 -11.81
CA GLY A 142 -3.07 8.68 -12.84
C GLY A 142 -3.27 8.08 -14.23
N ALA A 143 -3.03 6.77 -14.39
CA ALA A 143 -3.38 6.03 -15.58
C ALA A 143 -4.52 5.03 -15.29
N VAL A 144 -5.38 4.79 -16.28
CA VAL A 144 -6.39 3.73 -16.22
C VAL A 144 -6.31 2.80 -17.43
N ARG A 145 -6.46 1.51 -17.19
CA ARG A 145 -6.62 0.47 -18.19
C ARG A 145 -7.82 -0.40 -17.85
N LEU A 146 -8.63 -0.74 -18.86
CA LEU A 146 -9.87 -1.46 -18.66
C LEU A 146 -9.89 -2.75 -19.48
N ARG A 147 -10.36 -3.82 -18.87
CA ARG A 147 -10.59 -5.12 -19.50
C ARG A 147 -12.01 -5.59 -19.29
N SER A 148 -12.61 -6.11 -20.36
CA SER A 148 -13.87 -6.83 -20.28
C SER A 148 -13.71 -8.19 -19.60
N ARG A 149 -14.84 -8.84 -19.27
CA ARG A 149 -14.87 -10.23 -18.76
C ARG A 149 -14.04 -11.24 -19.56
N SER A 150 -13.94 -11.09 -20.88
CA SER A 150 -13.17 -12.00 -21.74
C SER A 150 -11.67 -11.65 -21.82
N GLY A 151 -11.23 -10.59 -21.13
CA GLY A 151 -9.85 -10.11 -21.15
C GLY A 151 -9.52 -9.12 -22.26
N ARG A 152 -10.49 -8.78 -23.12
CA ARG A 152 -10.30 -7.76 -24.17
C ARG A 152 -10.11 -6.38 -23.55
N ASP A 153 -9.11 -5.62 -23.99
CA ASP A 153 -8.96 -4.20 -23.66
C ASP A 153 -10.14 -3.40 -24.22
N VAL A 154 -10.77 -2.62 -23.35
CA VAL A 154 -11.94 -1.78 -23.63
C VAL A 154 -11.73 -0.33 -23.18
N THR A 155 -10.50 0.06 -22.89
CA THR A 155 -10.18 1.38 -22.31
C THR A 155 -10.73 2.54 -23.15
N ALA A 156 -10.70 2.41 -24.48
CA ALA A 156 -11.21 3.44 -25.39
C ALA A 156 -12.75 3.53 -25.43
N GLU A 157 -13.46 2.49 -25.02
CA GLU A 157 -14.94 2.43 -25.03
C GLU A 157 -15.56 3.14 -23.83
N TYR A 158 -14.80 3.37 -22.75
CA TYR A 158 -15.28 3.98 -21.51
C TYR A 158 -14.48 5.25 -21.13
N PRO A 159 -14.47 6.29 -21.98
CA PRO A 159 -13.71 7.52 -21.71
C PRO A 159 -14.13 8.22 -20.41
N GLN A 160 -15.38 8.06 -19.97
CA GLN A 160 -15.89 8.61 -18.72
C GLN A 160 -15.18 8.04 -17.48
N LEU A 161 -14.65 6.82 -17.56
CA LEU A 161 -13.93 6.18 -16.45
C LEU A 161 -12.50 6.72 -16.29
N ARG A 162 -12.05 7.62 -17.17
CA ARG A 162 -10.76 8.33 -17.00
C ARG A 162 -10.74 9.24 -15.78
N ALA A 163 -11.90 9.75 -15.34
CA ALA A 163 -11.97 10.55 -14.11
C ALA A 163 -11.46 9.77 -12.88
N LEU A 164 -11.63 8.44 -12.86
CA LEU A 164 -11.08 7.58 -11.80
C LEU A 164 -9.55 7.65 -11.73
N ALA A 165 -8.87 7.97 -12.84
CA ALA A 165 -7.42 8.09 -12.85
C ALA A 165 -6.96 9.26 -11.96
N GLU A 166 -7.69 10.37 -11.99
CA GLU A 166 -7.41 11.54 -11.14
C GLU A 166 -7.78 11.26 -9.68
N ASP A 167 -8.97 10.71 -9.44
CA ASP A 167 -9.45 10.40 -8.08
C ASP A 167 -8.57 9.35 -7.36
N LEU A 168 -7.88 8.49 -8.12
CA LEU A 168 -7.02 7.42 -7.62
C LEU A 168 -5.54 7.65 -7.95
N ALA A 169 -5.13 8.89 -8.21
CA ALA A 169 -3.77 9.23 -8.64
C ALA A 169 -2.68 8.85 -7.63
N ASP A 170 -3.02 8.71 -6.35
CA ASP A 170 -2.11 8.30 -5.28
C ASP A 170 -2.14 6.78 -5.00
N HIS A 171 -2.76 5.98 -5.88
CA HIS A 171 -3.02 4.56 -5.66
C HIS A 171 -2.70 3.67 -6.87
N HIS A 172 -2.37 2.40 -6.61
CA HIS A 172 -2.41 1.30 -7.58
C HIS A 172 -3.46 0.28 -7.13
N VAL A 173 -4.59 0.22 -7.82
CA VAL A 173 -5.74 -0.60 -7.46
C VAL A 173 -6.38 -1.26 -8.67
N VAL A 174 -7.06 -2.38 -8.42
CA VAL A 174 -7.96 -3.02 -9.39
C VAL A 174 -9.38 -2.95 -8.86
N LEU A 175 -10.26 -2.36 -9.65
CA LEU A 175 -11.70 -2.33 -9.40
C LEU A 175 -12.38 -3.37 -10.29
N ASP A 176 -13.31 -4.12 -9.72
CA ASP A 176 -14.10 -5.12 -10.43
C ASP A 176 -15.59 -4.80 -10.24
N GLY A 177 -16.29 -4.50 -11.32
CA GLY A 177 -17.65 -3.99 -11.24
C GLY A 177 -18.39 -4.05 -12.57
N GLU A 178 -19.58 -3.46 -12.57
CA GLU A 178 -20.43 -3.35 -13.75
C GLU A 178 -20.60 -1.88 -14.16
N ALA A 179 -20.64 -1.65 -15.47
CA ALA A 179 -20.89 -0.35 -16.09
C ALA A 179 -22.16 -0.38 -16.96
#